data_AF-A0A379UZJ2-F1
#
_entry.id   AF-A0A379UZJ2-F1
#
_cell.length_a   1.000
_cell.length_b   1.000
_cell.length_c   1.000
_cell.angle_alpha   90.00
_cell.angle_beta   90.00
_cell.angle_gamma   90.00
#
_symmetry.space_group_name_H-M   'P 1'
#
loop_
_entity.id
_entity.type
_entity.pdbx_description
1 polymer ?
#
loop_
_entity_poly.entity_id
_entity_poly.type
_entity_poly.pdbx_seq_one_letter_code
_entity_poly.pdbx_strand_id
1 'polypeptide(L)'
;MHTFRPYSLRHSDLLYEDIPLEIREQIILLIINTLGNCSSFYDMTLYCYHNSHSDEVYRRICKTLRKEYGLFTLYAHSTSYLDEMSNLLLKTDDKRKHIDTIELAFNYIDTYLRTYEVTLGLEPDKAISELNNIFMSMVKISI
;
A
#
# COMPACT_ATOMS: atom_id res chain seq x y z
N MET A 1 -22.86 8.86 -10.96
CA MET A 1 -22.60 8.10 -9.72
C MET A 1 -21.99 6.76 -10.11
N HIS A 2 -20.66 6.70 -10.26
CA HIS A 2 -19.97 5.43 -10.40
C HIS A 2 -19.84 4.83 -9.01
N THR A 3 -20.65 3.83 -8.70
CA THR A 3 -20.45 2.98 -7.54
C THR A 3 -19.18 2.17 -7.77
N PHE A 4 -18.05 2.75 -7.36
CA PHE A 4 -16.78 2.05 -7.24
C PHE A 4 -17.00 0.95 -6.18
N ARG A 5 -17.07 -0.31 -6.61
CA ARG A 5 -16.96 -1.42 -5.68
C ARG A 5 -15.47 -1.51 -5.34
N PRO A 6 -15.06 -1.38 -4.07
CA PRO A 6 -13.69 -1.63 -3.71
C PRO A 6 -13.38 -3.05 -4.18
N TYR A 7 -12.31 -3.20 -4.95
CA TYR A 7 -11.84 -4.51 -5.38
C TYR A 7 -11.66 -5.36 -4.13
N SER A 8 -12.62 -6.26 -3.91
CA SER A 8 -12.50 -7.38 -3.01
C SER A 8 -11.58 -8.36 -3.75
N LEU A 9 -10.26 -8.17 -3.66
CA LEU A 9 -9.27 -9.20 -4.04
C LEU A 9 -9.55 -10.50 -3.28
N ARG A 10 -10.33 -10.43 -2.18
CA ARG A 10 -10.94 -11.58 -1.52
C ARG A 10 -11.86 -12.46 -2.38
N HIS A 11 -12.25 -12.06 -3.60
CA HIS A 11 -13.19 -12.83 -4.45
C HIS A 11 -12.63 -13.24 -5.82
N SER A 12 -11.42 -12.81 -6.18
CA SER A 12 -10.72 -13.32 -7.35
C SER A 12 -9.83 -14.50 -6.93
N ASP A 13 -9.76 -15.53 -7.78
CA ASP A 13 -8.88 -16.70 -7.62
C ASP A 13 -7.38 -16.35 -7.43
N LEU A 14 -7.02 -15.07 -7.59
CA LEU A 14 -5.75 -14.42 -7.21
C LEU A 14 -5.37 -14.58 -5.72
N LEU A 15 -6.30 -14.95 -4.83
CA LEU A 15 -5.97 -15.27 -3.43
C LEU A 15 -4.93 -16.40 -3.30
N TYR A 16 -4.78 -17.23 -4.34
CA TYR A 16 -3.93 -18.42 -4.30
C TYR A 16 -2.68 -18.32 -5.19
N GLU A 17 -2.62 -17.37 -6.12
CA GLU A 17 -1.44 -17.15 -6.96
C GLU A 17 -0.38 -16.30 -6.24
N ASP A 18 0.88 -16.69 -6.39
CA ASP A 18 1.99 -15.88 -5.89
C ASP A 18 2.11 -14.61 -6.74
N ILE A 19 2.01 -13.45 -6.10
CA ILE A 19 2.36 -12.19 -6.74
C ILE A 19 3.88 -12.23 -6.98
N PRO A 20 4.38 -12.16 -8.23
CA PRO A 20 5.83 -12.16 -8.49
C PRO A 20 6.52 -10.97 -7.85
N LEU A 21 7.80 -11.11 -7.51
CA LEU A 21 8.57 -10.05 -6.85
C LEU A 21 8.56 -8.75 -7.68
N GLU A 22 8.69 -8.85 -8.99
CA GLU A 22 8.70 -7.71 -9.92
C GLU A 22 7.38 -6.94 -9.87
N ILE A 23 6.26 -7.63 -9.67
CA ILE A 23 4.94 -7.00 -9.53
C ILE A 23 4.83 -6.31 -8.17
N ARG A 24 5.36 -6.92 -7.10
CA ARG A 24 5.38 -6.30 -5.77
C ARG A 24 6.20 -5.00 -5.79
N GLU A 25 7.35 -5.00 -6.44
CA GLU A 25 8.19 -3.80 -6.63
C GLU A 25 7.44 -2.71 -7.41
N GLN A 26 6.74 -3.07 -8.49
CA GLN A 26 5.93 -2.12 -9.26
C GLN A 26 4.80 -1.50 -8.42
N ILE A 27 4.12 -2.30 -7.59
CA ILE A 27 3.05 -1.81 -6.73
C ILE A 27 3.60 -0.86 -5.67
N ILE A 28 4.75 -1.16 -5.07
CA ILE A 28 5.40 -0.25 -4.11
C ILE A 28 5.74 1.09 -4.77
N LEU A 29 6.34 1.05 -5.97
CA LEU A 29 6.64 2.27 -6.73
C LEU A 29 5.37 3.07 -7.05
N LEU A 30 4.27 2.40 -7.42
CA LEU A 30 2.99 3.05 -7.66
C LEU A 30 2.45 3.73 -6.40
N ILE A 31 2.52 3.05 -5.25
CA ILE A 31 2.11 3.63 -3.97
C ILE A 31 2.96 4.86 -3.63
N ILE A 32 4.28 4.78 -3.78
CA ILE A 32 5.20 5.90 -3.54
C ILE A 32 4.90 7.07 -4.50
N ASN A 33 4.64 6.80 -5.78
CA ASN A 33 4.28 7.83 -6.76
C ASN A 33 2.93 8.48 -6.49
N THR A 34 2.05 7.80 -5.73
CA THR A 34 0.70 8.29 -5.42
C THR A 34 0.67 9.04 -4.09
N LEU A 35 1.25 8.46 -3.05
CA LEU A 35 1.23 9.00 -1.68
C LEU A 35 2.46 9.84 -1.34
N GLY A 36 3.53 9.77 -2.14
CA GLY A 36 4.82 10.37 -1.80
C GLY A 36 5.64 9.54 -0.80
N ASN A 37 6.74 10.14 -0.34
CA ASN A 37 7.66 9.52 0.62
C ASN A 37 7.13 9.61 2.06
N CYS A 38 7.76 8.83 2.96
CA CYS A 38 7.50 8.85 4.40
C CYS A 38 8.75 9.32 5.13
N SER A 39 8.58 10.20 6.13
CA SER A 39 9.65 10.59 7.03
C SER A 39 10.19 9.38 7.81
N SER A 40 11.48 9.41 8.15
CA SER A 40 12.03 8.36 9.01
C SER A 40 11.48 8.47 10.43
N PHE A 41 11.45 7.37 11.18
CA PHE A 41 11.09 7.39 12.60
C PHE A 41 11.98 8.33 13.40
N TYR A 42 13.26 8.46 13.02
CA TYR A 42 14.17 9.42 13.61
C TYR A 42 13.71 10.87 13.35
N ASP A 43 13.42 11.23 12.09
CA ASP A 43 12.98 12.57 11.73
C ASP A 43 11.67 12.94 12.43
N MET A 44 10.77 11.97 12.61
CA MET A 44 9.51 12.15 13.35
C MET A 44 9.70 12.51 14.83
N THR A 45 10.88 12.25 15.41
CA THR A 45 11.20 12.66 16.80
C THR A 45 11.74 14.09 16.91
N LEU A 46 12.10 14.72 15.78
CA LEU A 46 12.66 16.06 15.78
C LEU A 46 11.59 17.12 16.05
N TYR A 47 11.95 18.17 16.78
CA TYR A 47 11.01 19.26 17.11
C TYR A 47 10.42 19.97 15.87
N CYS A 48 11.17 20.01 14.77
CA CYS A 48 10.74 20.61 13.51
C CYS A 48 9.85 19.69 12.65
N TYR A 49 9.54 18.48 13.13
CA TYR A 49 8.72 17.55 12.39
C TYR A 49 7.29 18.07 12.27
N HIS A 50 6.80 18.08 11.03
CA HIS A 50 5.39 18.30 10.72
C HIS A 50 4.82 17.04 10.09
N ASN A 51 3.75 16.52 10.68
CA ASN A 51 3.08 15.31 10.21
C ASN A 51 2.50 15.54 8.80
N SER A 52 3.07 14.86 7.81
CA SER A 52 2.59 14.93 6.43
C SER A 52 1.38 14.01 6.22
N HIS A 53 0.57 14.29 5.20
CA HIS A 53 -0.52 13.40 4.81
C HIS A 53 0.00 12.00 4.42
N SER A 54 1.17 11.93 3.78
CA SER A 54 1.86 10.69 3.44
C SER A 54 2.15 9.85 4.68
N ASP A 55 2.79 10.46 5.70
CA ASP A 55 3.10 9.79 6.96
C ASP A 55 1.86 9.28 7.68
N GLU A 56 0.79 10.08 7.68
CA GLU A 56 -0.49 9.70 8.26
C GLU A 56 -1.08 8.45 7.60
N VAL A 57 -1.07 8.38 6.27
CA VAL A 57 -1.59 7.24 5.52
C VAL A 57 -0.74 5.98 5.79
N TYR A 58 0.59 6.06 5.64
CA TYR A 58 1.47 4.92 5.91
C TYR A 58 1.36 4.43 7.36
N ARG A 59 1.25 5.35 8.33
CA ARG A 59 1.03 5.01 9.74
C ARG A 59 -0.27 4.26 9.95
N ARG A 60 -1.37 4.70 9.31
CA ARG A 60 -2.68 4.04 9.42
C ARG A 60 -2.69 2.65 8.80
N ILE A 61 -2.04 2.48 7.65
CA ILE A 61 -1.85 1.17 7.01
C ILE A 61 -1.12 0.23 7.97
N CYS A 62 0.07 0.63 8.44
CA CYS A 62 0.90 -0.20 9.31
C CYS A 62 0.17 -0.56 10.61
N LYS A 63 -0.49 0.41 11.25
CA LYS A 63 -1.24 0.19 12.50
C LYS A 63 -2.40 -0.81 12.30
N THR A 64 -3.07 -0.76 11.16
CA THR A 64 -4.19 -1.67 10.85
C THR A 64 -3.69 -3.10 10.65
N LEU A 65 -2.66 -3.29 9.82
CA LEU A 65 -2.07 -4.61 9.56
C LEU A 65 -1.50 -5.23 10.84
N ARG A 66 -0.79 -4.43 11.67
CA ARG A 66 -0.27 -4.88 12.96
C ARG A 66 -1.37 -5.39 13.87
N LYS A 67 -2.50 -4.68 13.92
CA LYS A 67 -3.67 -5.08 14.70
C LYS A 67 -4.30 -6.36 14.17
N GLU A 68 -4.45 -6.49 12.85
CA GLU A 68 -5.04 -7.67 12.21
C GLU A 68 -4.23 -8.94 12.46
N TYR A 69 -2.90 -8.85 12.38
CA TYR A 69 -2.00 -9.99 12.58
C TYR A 69 -1.49 -10.15 14.02
N GLY A 70 -1.92 -9.29 14.95
CA GLY A 70 -1.45 -9.33 16.35
C GLY A 70 0.06 -9.08 16.51
N LEU A 71 0.64 -8.24 15.66
CA LEU A 71 2.07 -7.95 15.61
C LEU A 71 2.40 -6.62 16.29
N PHE A 72 3.56 -6.53 16.94
CA PHE A 72 4.10 -5.26 17.46
C PHE A 72 4.67 -4.39 16.34
N THR A 73 5.37 -5.02 15.38
CA THR A 73 5.89 -4.41 14.15
C THR A 73 5.67 -5.39 12.99
N LEU A 74 5.43 -4.90 11.78
CA LEU A 74 5.27 -5.75 10.59
C LEU A 74 6.61 -6.30 10.12
N TYR A 75 7.66 -5.50 10.25
CA TYR A 75 9.02 -5.87 9.93
C TYR A 75 9.99 -5.27 10.95
N ALA A 76 11.05 -6.01 11.28
CA ALA A 76 12.05 -5.57 12.25
C ALA A 76 13.05 -4.61 11.60
N HIS A 77 13.59 -3.67 12.38
CA HIS A 77 14.59 -2.69 11.93
C HIS A 77 14.16 -1.74 10.80
N SER A 78 12.85 -1.56 10.60
CA SER A 78 12.35 -0.58 9.64
C SER A 78 12.65 0.85 10.11
N THR A 79 12.99 1.70 9.15
CA THR A 79 13.38 3.09 9.38
C THR A 79 12.23 4.08 9.23
N SER A 80 11.12 3.67 8.63
CA SER A 80 9.88 4.45 8.45
C SER A 80 8.67 3.51 8.29
N TYR A 81 7.45 4.06 8.32
CA TYR A 81 6.24 3.28 8.03
C TYR A 81 6.21 2.79 6.58
N LEU A 82 6.70 3.59 5.62
CA LEU A 82 6.85 3.16 4.24
C LEU A 82 7.82 1.98 4.13
N ASP A 83 8.97 2.05 4.80
CA ASP A 83 9.96 0.98 4.79
C ASP A 83 9.39 -0.31 5.42
N GLU A 84 8.63 -0.18 6.51
CA GLU A 84 7.97 -1.32 7.14
C GLU A 84 6.92 -1.99 6.23
N MET A 85 6.07 -1.20 5.59
CA MET A 85 5.08 -1.68 4.62
C MET A 85 5.76 -2.30 3.38
N SER A 86 6.82 -1.67 2.87
CA SER A 86 7.53 -2.14 1.68
C SER A 86 8.28 -3.44 1.95
N ASN A 87 8.95 -3.55 3.11
CA ASN A 87 9.58 -4.81 3.52
C ASN A 87 8.56 -5.92 3.73
N LEU A 88 7.37 -5.61 4.26
CA LEU A 88 6.29 -6.58 4.35
C LEU A 88 5.93 -7.11 2.95
N LEU A 89 5.81 -6.24 1.95
CA LEU A 89 5.51 -6.67 0.57
C LEU A 89 6.65 -7.43 -0.10
N LEU A 90 7.91 -7.05 0.12
CA LEU A 90 9.05 -7.62 -0.60
C LEU A 90 9.61 -8.91 0.02
N LYS A 91 9.55 -9.05 1.35
CA LYS A 91 10.34 -10.04 2.08
C LYS A 91 9.53 -11.13 2.76
N THR A 92 8.21 -10.99 2.85
CA THR A 92 7.39 -12.08 3.40
C THR A 92 7.01 -13.07 2.30
N ASP A 93 6.88 -14.34 2.67
CA ASP A 93 6.32 -15.37 1.79
C ASP A 93 4.80 -15.51 1.99
N ASP A 94 4.24 -14.76 2.93
CA ASP A 94 2.82 -14.81 3.25
C ASP A 94 2.00 -14.02 2.21
N LYS A 95 1.47 -14.76 1.23
CA LYS A 95 0.62 -14.23 0.15
C LYS A 95 -0.52 -13.36 0.65
N ARG A 96 -1.14 -13.78 1.76
CA ARG A 96 -2.27 -13.07 2.34
C ARG A 96 -1.84 -11.69 2.83
N LYS A 97 -0.65 -11.57 3.44
CA LYS A 97 -0.09 -10.28 3.84
C LYS A 97 0.19 -9.37 2.66
N HIS A 98 0.60 -9.91 1.50
CA HIS A 98 0.73 -9.11 0.29
C HIS A 98 -0.60 -8.51 -0.13
N ILE A 99 -1.63 -9.35 -0.27
CA ILE A 99 -2.96 -8.94 -0.73
C ILE A 99 -3.58 -7.94 0.24
N ASP A 100 -3.60 -8.25 1.54
CA ASP A 100 -4.18 -7.39 2.57
C ASP A 100 -3.45 -6.03 2.61
N THR A 101 -2.12 -5.99 2.39
CA THR A 101 -1.36 -4.73 2.29
C THR A 101 -1.76 -3.91 1.07
N ILE A 102 -1.88 -4.54 -0.10
CA ILE A 102 -2.26 -3.87 -1.35
C ILE A 102 -3.71 -3.35 -1.26
N GLU A 103 -4.66 -4.19 -0.85
CA GLU A 103 -6.06 -3.80 -0.65
C GLU A 103 -6.15 -2.59 0.28
N LEU A 104 -5.46 -2.65 1.41
CA LEU A 104 -5.53 -1.59 2.40
C LEU A 104 -4.89 -0.30 1.90
N ALA A 105 -3.74 -0.37 1.24
CA ALA A 105 -3.07 0.80 0.69
C ALA A 105 -3.95 1.53 -0.33
N PHE A 106 -4.56 0.79 -1.26
CA PHE A 106 -5.42 1.38 -2.29
C PHE A 106 -6.77 1.83 -1.76
N ASN A 107 -7.30 1.18 -0.71
CA ASN A 107 -8.46 1.69 0.00
C ASN A 107 -8.17 3.06 0.65
N TYR A 108 -6.99 3.24 1.26
CA TYR A 108 -6.61 4.55 1.79
C TYR A 108 -6.33 5.58 0.68
N ILE A 109 -5.71 5.19 -0.45
CA ILE A 109 -5.55 6.09 -1.61
C ILE A 109 -6.93 6.57 -2.10
N ASP A 110 -7.90 5.68 -2.25
CA ASP A 110 -9.23 6.03 -2.75
C ASP A 110 -10.02 6.87 -1.74
N THR A 111 -9.99 6.50 -0.46
CA THR A 111 -10.83 7.16 0.56
C THR A 111 -10.17 8.39 1.16
N TYR A 112 -8.91 8.31 1.59
CA TYR A 112 -8.24 9.38 2.32
C TYR A 112 -7.95 10.58 1.42
N LEU A 113 -7.36 10.37 0.24
CA LEU A 113 -7.03 11.48 -0.66
C LEU A 113 -8.27 12.22 -1.13
N ARG A 114 -9.37 11.50 -1.40
CA ARG A 114 -10.67 12.12 -1.74
C ARG A 114 -11.29 12.87 -0.56
N THR A 115 -11.25 12.30 0.64
CA THR A 115 -11.87 12.90 1.84
C THR A 115 -11.20 14.21 2.23
N TYR A 116 -9.87 14.28 2.09
CA TYR A 116 -9.10 15.46 2.47
C TYR A 116 -8.80 16.40 1.29
N GLU A 117 -9.30 16.08 0.08
CA GLU A 117 -9.03 16.82 -1.17
C GLU A 117 -7.52 17.08 -1.38
N VAL A 118 -6.70 16.07 -1.07
CA VAL A 118 -5.24 16.16 -1.17
C VAL A 118 -4.74 15.37 -2.36
N THR A 119 -4.05 16.05 -3.28
CA THR A 119 -3.25 15.41 -4.32
C THR A 119 -1.77 15.48 -3.91
N LEU A 120 -1.16 14.34 -3.60
CA LEU A 120 0.26 14.25 -3.22
C LEU A 120 1.16 13.94 -4.41
N GLY A 121 0.67 13.10 -5.34
CA GLY A 121 1.37 12.70 -6.55
C GLY A 121 0.36 12.37 -7.64
N LEU A 122 0.25 11.09 -7.99
CA LEU A 122 -0.78 10.61 -8.91
C LEU A 122 -2.19 10.78 -8.32
N GLU A 123 -3.15 11.13 -9.18
CA GLU A 123 -4.56 11.16 -8.83
C GLU A 123 -5.07 9.76 -8.43
N PRO A 124 -5.96 9.64 -7.42
CA PRO A 124 -6.44 8.35 -6.92
C PRO A 124 -7.01 7.44 -8.03
N ASP A 125 -7.83 8.01 -8.92
CA ASP A 125 -8.43 7.28 -10.04
C ASP A 125 -7.36 6.73 -11.01
N LYS A 126 -6.29 7.49 -11.23
CA LYS A 126 -5.18 7.06 -12.09
C LYS A 126 -4.37 5.95 -11.41
N ALA A 127 -4.07 6.09 -10.12
CA ALA A 127 -3.35 5.07 -9.36
C ALA A 127 -4.11 3.73 -9.35
N ILE A 128 -5.43 3.78 -9.12
CA ILE A 128 -6.32 2.61 -9.17
C ILE A 128 -6.31 1.99 -10.58
N SER A 129 -6.38 2.81 -11.63
CA SER A 129 -6.33 2.30 -13.01
C SER A 129 -4.99 1.64 -13.33
N GLU A 130 -3.87 2.18 -12.83
CA GLU A 130 -2.54 1.56 -13.00
C GLU A 130 -2.43 0.23 -12.26
N LEU A 131 -2.95 0.15 -11.03
CA LEU A 131 -3.01 -1.13 -10.30
C LEU A 131 -3.79 -2.19 -11.09
N ASN A 132 -4.93 -1.82 -11.65
CA ASN A 132 -5.73 -2.73 -12.47
C ASN A 132 -4.96 -3.21 -13.71
N ASN A 133 -4.19 -2.33 -14.35
CA ASN A 133 -3.34 -2.69 -15.48
C ASN A 133 -2.22 -3.66 -15.07
N ILE A 134 -1.63 -3.48 -13.88
CA ILE A 134 -0.61 -4.37 -13.31
C ILE A 134 -1.21 -5.77 -13.06
N PHE A 135 -2.39 -5.87 -12.47
CA PHE A 135 -3.03 -7.17 -12.27
C PHE A 135 -3.46 -7.83 -13.58
N MET A 136 -3.95 -7.05 -14.54
CA MET A 136 -4.30 -7.58 -15.87
C MET A 136 -3.08 -8.09 -16.64
N SER A 137 -1.89 -7.51 -16.46
CA SER A 137 -0.67 -8.01 -17.09
C SER A 137 -0.21 -9.33 -16.49
N MET A 138 -0.41 -9.54 -15.17
CA MET A 138 -0.13 -10.81 -14.49
C MET A 138 -0.94 -11.97 -15.11
N VAL A 139 -2.25 -11.78 -15.31
CA VAL A 139 -3.14 -12.80 -15.90
C VAL A 139 -2.71 -13.18 -17.33
N LYS A 140 -2.09 -12.26 -18.09
CA LYS A 140 -1.61 -12.52 -19.45
C LYS A 140 -0.28 -13.29 -19.50
N ILE A 141 0.50 -13.29 -18.43
CA ILE A 141 1.78 -14.00 -18.35
C ILE A 141 1.57 -15.49 -18.02
N SER A 142 0.43 -15.83 -17.41
CA SER A 142 0.06 -17.19 -17.04
C SER A 142 -0.61 -18.03 -18.17
N ILE A 143 -0.69 -17.51 -19.40
CA ILE A 143 -1.29 -18.17 -20.58
C ILE A 143 -0.22 -18.38 -21.65
#